data_AF-A0A6S6TIS7-F1
#
_entry.id   AF-A0A6S6TIS7-F1
#
_cell.length_a   1.000
_cell.length_b   1.000
_cell.length_c   1.000
_cell.angle_alpha   90.00
_cell.angle_beta   90.00
_cell.angle_gamma   90.00
#
_symmetry.space_group_name_H-M   'P 1'
#
loop_
_entity.id
_entity.type
_entity.pdbx_description
1 polymer ?
#
loop_
_entity_poly.entity_id
_entity_poly.type
_entity_poly.pdbx_seq_one_letter_code
_entity_poly.pdbx_strand_id
1 'polypeptide(L)' 'MEVKKNVLDNLESEVRGYCRNFNPLFKSASGSLMVDSNDNQYIDFL' A
#
# COMPACT_ATOMS: atom_id res chain seq x y z
N MET A 1 -16.92 11.23 13.37
CA MET A 1 -15.85 10.32 13.81
C MET A 1 -14.57 10.77 13.14
N GLU A 2 -13.53 11.08 13.93
CA GLU A 2 -12.25 11.52 13.39
C GLU A 2 -11.50 10.32 12.80
N VAL A 3 -11.25 10.35 11.49
CA VAL A 3 -10.45 9.33 10.82
C VAL A 3 -9.01 9.59 11.20
N LYS A 4 -8.39 8.67 11.94
CA LYS A 4 -6.99 8.74 12.33
C LYS A 4 -6.12 8.66 11.07
N LYS A 5 -5.67 9.80 10.55
CA LYS A 5 -4.75 9.86 9.39
C LYS A 5 -3.48 9.09 9.73
N ASN A 6 -3.12 8.13 8.88
CA ASN A 6 -1.88 7.40 9.05
C ASN A 6 -0.68 8.31 8.67
N VAL A 7 0.55 7.87 8.96
CA VAL A 7 1.75 8.69 8.69
C VAL A 7 1.89 9.02 7.20
N LEU A 8 1.43 8.13 6.31
CA LEU A 8 1.49 8.34 4.86
C LEU A 8 0.53 9.44 4.41
N ASP A 9 -0.68 9.50 4.99
CA ASP A 9 -1.65 10.55 4.71
C ASP A 9 -1.19 11.94 5.13
N ASN A 10 -0.27 12.01 6.08
CA ASN A 10 0.28 13.27 6.60
C ASN A 10 1.57 13.71 5.89
N LEU A 11 2.37 12.76 5.38
CA LEU A 11 3.69 13.05 4.82
C LEU A 11 3.74 12.97 3.29
N GLU A 12 2.89 12.17 2.66
CA GLU A 12 2.93 12.01 1.21
C GLU A 12 2.16 13.14 0.48
N SER A 13 2.71 13.60 -0.64
CA SER A 13 2.09 14.61 -1.51
C SER A 13 0.73 14.14 -2.04
N GLU A 14 -0.21 15.09 -2.19
CA GLU A 14 -1.53 14.87 -2.80
C GLU A 14 -1.45 14.43 -4.29
N VAL A 15 -0.28 14.58 -4.93
CA VAL A 15 -0.02 14.12 -6.30
C VAL A 15 0.23 12.60 -6.37
N ARG A 16 0.28 11.87 -5.25
CA ARG A 16 0.55 10.41 -5.20
C ARG A 16 -0.42 9.59 -6.08
N GLY A 17 0.07 8.99 -7.17
CA GLY A 17 -0.75 8.23 -8.12
C GLY A 17 -1.00 6.77 -7.69
N TYR A 18 0.06 6.08 -7.27
CA TYR A 18 0.04 4.64 -6.98
C TYR A 18 -0.66 4.27 -5.66
N CYS A 19 -0.44 5.04 -4.60
CA CYS A 19 -0.95 4.78 -3.25
C CYS A 19 -2.49 4.90 -3.13
N ARG A 20 -3.19 5.37 -4.17
CA ARG A 20 -4.66 5.46 -4.19
C ARG A 20 -5.35 4.22 -4.75
N ASN A 21 -4.68 3.52 -5.67
CA ASN A 21 -5.26 2.33 -6.32
C ASN A 21 -4.96 1.04 -5.54
N PHE A 22 -3.86 1.01 -4.79
CA PHE A 22 -3.47 -0.12 -3.96
C PHE A 22 -3.42 0.31 -2.49
N ASN A 23 -4.49 0.00 -1.76
CA ASN A 23 -4.59 0.27 -0.32
C ASN A 23 -3.85 -0.73 0.62
N PRO A 24 -3.28 -1.88 0.18
CA PRO A 24 -2.50 -2.69 1.11
C PRO A 24 -1.08 -2.16 1.29
N LEU A 25 -0.62 -2.12 2.54
CA LEU A 25 0.80 -1.94 2.88
C LEU A 25 1.51 -3.28 2.69
N PHE A 26 2.43 -3.35 1.73
CA PHE A 26 3.22 -4.54 1.46
C PHE A 26 4.36 -4.71 2.47
N LYS A 27 4.56 -5.93 2.98
CA LYS A 27 5.61 -6.27 3.95
C LYS A 27 6.76 -7.08 3.36
N SER A 28 6.54 -7.79 2.26
CA SER A 28 7.59 -8.53 1.55
C SER A 28 7.23 -8.75 0.08
N ALA A 29 8.25 -9.02 -0.73
CA ALA A 29 8.10 -9.42 -2.13
C ALA A 29 9.21 -10.41 -2.53
N SER A 30 8.89 -11.38 -3.38
CA SER A 30 9.84 -12.34 -3.93
C SER A 30 9.41 -12.78 -5.34
N GLY A 31 10.31 -12.63 -6.32
CA GLY A 31 9.96 -12.85 -7.73
C GLY A 31 8.80 -11.94 -8.15
N SER A 32 7.74 -12.53 -8.70
CA SER A 32 6.51 -11.82 -9.09
C SER A 32 5.44 -11.80 -8.00
N LEU A 33 5.78 -12.17 -6.76
CA LEU A 33 4.83 -12.24 -5.64
C LEU A 33 5.05 -11.09 -4.67
N MET A 34 3.98 -10.39 -4.31
CA MET A 34 3.97 -9.41 -3.23
C MET A 34 3.06 -9.89 -2.10
N VAL A 35 3.45 -9.63 -0.86
CA VAL A 35 2.70 -10.01 0.35
C VAL A 35 2.36 -8.76 1.16
N ASP A 36 1.09 -8.59 1.49
CA ASP A 36 0.64 -7.49 2.33
C ASP A 36 0.78 -7.75 3.84
N SER A 37 0.54 -6.69 4.62
CA SER A 37 0.60 -6.75 6.07
C SER A 37 -0.43 -7.69 6.70
N ASN A 38 -1.49 -8.05 5.98
CA ASN A 38 -2.52 -9.01 6.37
C ASN A 38 -2.25 -10.42 5.82
N ASP A 39 -1.05 -10.68 5.28
CA ASP A 39 -0.65 -11.95 4.66
C ASP A 39 -1.38 -12.31 3.35
N ASN A 40 -2.06 -11.35 2.71
CA ASN A 40 -2.60 -11.56 1.36
C ASN A 40 -1.47 -11.56 0.32
N GLN A 41 -1.59 -12.43 -0.67
CA GLN A 41 -0.61 -12.59 -1.74
C GLN A 41 -1.14 -12.05 -3.07
N TYR A 42 -0.30 -11.32 -3.79
CA TYR A 42 -0.62 -10.68 -5.06
C TYR A 42 0.43 -11.03 -6.10
N ILE A 43 -0.01 -11.27 -7.33
CA ILE A 43 0.91 -11.37 -8.48
C ILE A 43 1.12 -9.97 -9.03
N ASP A 44 2.38 -9.56 -9.12
CA ASP A 44 2.78 -8.25 -9.65
C ASP A 44 2.73 -8.26 -11.19
N PHE A 45 1.75 -7.55 -11.74
CA PHE A 45 1.50 -7.37 -13.19
C PHE A 45 1.59 -5.89 -13.61
N LEU A 46 2.11 -5.02 -12.74
CA LEU A 46 2.18 -3.57 -12.95
C LEU A 46 3.14 -3.14 -14.07
#